data_AF-R5UBH7-F1
#
_entry.id   AF-R5UBH7-F1
#
_cell.length_a   1.000
_cell.length_b   1.000
_cell.length_c   1.000
_cell.angle_alpha   90.00
_cell.angle_beta   90.00
_cell.angle_gamma   90.00
#
_symmetry.space_group_name_H-M   'P 1'
#
loop_
_entity.id
_entity.type
_entity.pdbx_description
1 polymer ?
#
loop_
_entity_poly.entity_id
_entity_poly.type
_entity_poly.pdbx_seq_one_letter_code
_entity_poly.pdbx_strand_id
1 'polypeptide(L)'
;MKKTEKSQRNFVAYEYKEVSANSSQASFLLDGYENFGWEPDDNLPQSSQSRHPGAEKMMTLRLKRDRKIVNKTELTRLQRNFEACVREIQSLENSKTSKATIWALAAGVIGTAFIACSTFAVTAVPPKILLCIIFAIPGFLGWILPYFLYKKIVRNQTEKLTPMIEAKYDEIYEICEKGNKLLY
;
A
#
# COMPACT_ATOMS: atom_id res chain seq x y z
N MET A 1 -6.07 -47.74 -45.25
CA MET A 1 -5.51 -47.49 -43.91
C MET A 1 -4.92 -46.08 -43.84
N LYS A 2 -5.48 -45.21 -42.99
CA LYS A 2 -4.80 -44.11 -42.28
C LYS A 2 -5.83 -43.46 -41.36
N LYS A 3 -5.90 -43.93 -40.10
CA LYS A 3 -6.61 -43.24 -39.01
C LYS A 3 -5.71 -42.06 -38.62
N THR A 4 -6.17 -40.84 -38.86
CA THR A 4 -5.50 -39.64 -38.34
C THR A 4 -6.00 -39.44 -36.92
N GLU A 5 -5.17 -39.79 -35.94
CA GLU A 5 -5.40 -39.49 -34.53
C GLU A 5 -5.43 -37.96 -34.35
N LYS A 6 -6.64 -37.42 -34.18
CA LYS A 6 -6.82 -36.07 -33.65
C LYS A 6 -6.30 -36.09 -32.22
N SER A 7 -5.12 -35.53 -32.01
CA SER A 7 -4.60 -35.13 -30.71
C SER A 7 -5.74 -34.44 -29.95
N GLN A 8 -6.24 -35.10 -28.89
CA GLN A 8 -7.25 -34.54 -28.00
C GLN A 8 -6.63 -33.30 -27.37
N ARG A 9 -6.99 -32.11 -27.87
CA ARG A 9 -6.77 -30.87 -27.11
C ARG A 9 -7.58 -31.02 -25.84
N ASN A 10 -6.90 -31.35 -24.73
CA ASN A 10 -7.51 -31.38 -23.41
C ASN A 10 -8.24 -30.06 -23.21
N PHE A 11 -9.56 -30.12 -23.11
CA PHE A 11 -10.36 -28.94 -22.84
C PHE A 11 -10.05 -28.48 -21.41
N VAL A 12 -9.34 -27.36 -21.32
CA VAL A 12 -9.04 -26.67 -20.06
C VAL A 12 -10.06 -25.56 -19.90
N ALA A 13 -10.85 -25.63 -18.83
CA ALA A 13 -11.77 -24.56 -18.47
C ALA A 13 -11.05 -23.60 -17.51
N TYR A 14 -11.04 -22.31 -17.83
CA TYR A 14 -10.36 -21.31 -17.01
C TYR A 14 -11.32 -20.57 -16.06
N GLU A 15 -10.86 -20.30 -14.85
CA GLU A 15 -11.39 -19.31 -13.92
C GLU A 15 -10.63 -17.99 -14.14
N TYR A 16 -11.34 -16.87 -14.02
CA TYR A 16 -10.75 -15.53 -14.19
C TYR A 16 -10.90 -14.73 -12.90
N LYS A 17 -9.91 -13.89 -12.62
CA LYS A 17 -9.90 -12.99 -11.48
C LYS A 17 -9.25 -11.67 -11.85
N GLU A 18 -9.83 -10.58 -11.38
CA GLU A 18 -9.24 -9.25 -11.47
C GLU A 18 -8.86 -8.76 -10.08
N VAL A 19 -7.66 -8.23 -9.93
CA VAL A 19 -7.14 -7.66 -8.67
C VAL A 19 -6.56 -6.28 -8.97
N SER A 20 -7.07 -5.27 -8.29
CA SER A 20 -6.52 -3.90 -8.37
C SER A 20 -5.47 -3.72 -7.29
N ALA A 21 -4.25 -3.36 -7.69
CA ALA A 21 -3.12 -3.14 -6.78
C ALA A 21 -2.31 -1.91 -7.15
N ASN A 22 -1.48 -1.41 -6.24
CA ASN A 22 -0.48 -0.40 -6.59
C ASN A 22 0.58 -1.04 -7.49
N SER A 23 1.05 -0.31 -8.50
CA SER A 23 2.12 -0.73 -9.42
C SER A 23 3.39 -1.23 -8.71
N SER A 24 3.71 -0.73 -7.51
CA SER A 24 4.86 -1.22 -6.72
C SER A 24 4.64 -2.62 -6.14
N GLN A 25 3.41 -2.97 -5.82
CA GLN A 25 3.02 -4.27 -5.25
C GLN A 25 2.55 -5.27 -6.30
N ALA A 26 2.36 -4.82 -7.55
CA ALA A 26 1.85 -5.63 -8.64
C ALA A 26 2.71 -6.88 -8.91
N SER A 27 4.04 -6.73 -8.95
CA SER A 27 4.96 -7.86 -9.17
C SER A 27 4.88 -8.87 -8.03
N PHE A 28 4.93 -8.39 -6.78
CA PHE A 28 4.85 -9.25 -5.60
C PHE A 28 3.53 -10.03 -5.54
N LEU A 29 2.42 -9.38 -5.86
CA LEU A 29 1.11 -10.03 -5.93
C LEU A 29 1.04 -11.07 -7.05
N LEU A 30 1.62 -10.78 -8.22
CA LEU A 30 1.69 -11.74 -9.33
C LEU A 30 2.42 -13.01 -8.90
N ASP A 31 3.62 -12.89 -8.34
CA ASP A 31 4.43 -14.02 -7.86
C ASP A 31 3.68 -14.81 -6.76
N GLY A 32 3.02 -14.09 -5.85
CA GLY A 32 2.21 -14.71 -4.79
C GLY A 32 1.01 -15.48 -5.35
N TYR A 33 0.32 -14.94 -6.35
CA TYR A 33 -0.84 -15.59 -6.98
C TYR A 33 -0.46 -16.79 -7.84
N GLU A 34 0.74 -16.82 -8.42
CA GLU A 34 1.28 -17.96 -9.17
C GLU A 34 1.35 -19.22 -8.28
N ASN A 35 1.75 -19.07 -7.01
CA ASN A 35 1.76 -20.15 -6.02
C ASN A 35 0.36 -20.71 -5.67
N PHE A 36 -0.72 -20.10 -6.18
CA PHE A 36 -2.10 -20.58 -6.08
C PHE A 36 -2.70 -21.01 -7.43
N GLY A 37 -1.85 -21.14 -8.46
CA GLY A 37 -2.17 -21.60 -9.80
C GLY A 37 -2.70 -20.50 -10.73
N TRP A 38 -2.61 -19.24 -10.33
CA TRP A 38 -3.04 -18.11 -11.15
C TRP A 38 -1.91 -17.65 -12.07
N GLU A 39 -2.21 -17.54 -13.36
CA GLU A 39 -1.30 -17.06 -14.39
C GLU A 39 -1.80 -15.71 -14.91
N PRO A 40 -0.91 -14.81 -15.39
CA PRO A 40 -1.33 -13.59 -16.05
C PRO A 40 -2.15 -13.90 -17.31
N ASP A 41 -3.22 -13.15 -17.52
CA ASP A 41 -4.01 -13.27 -18.74
C ASP A 41 -3.41 -12.41 -19.87
N ASP A 42 -2.60 -13.03 -20.73
CA ASP A 42 -1.98 -12.38 -21.89
C ASP A 42 -2.98 -11.87 -22.93
N ASN A 43 -4.23 -12.32 -22.89
CA ASN A 43 -5.24 -11.91 -23.88
C ASN A 43 -5.76 -10.49 -23.66
N LEU A 44 -5.54 -9.92 -22.47
CA LEU A 44 -6.00 -8.59 -22.12
C LEU A 44 -4.82 -7.74 -21.62
N PRO A 45 -4.53 -6.59 -22.24
CA PRO A 45 -3.45 -5.73 -21.77
C PRO A 45 -3.75 -5.27 -20.34
N GLN A 46 -2.74 -5.35 -19.46
CA GLN A 46 -2.86 -4.85 -18.08
C GLN A 46 -3.13 -3.34 -18.14
N SER A 47 -4.31 -2.91 -17.66
CA SER A 47 -4.69 -1.51 -17.70
C SER A 47 -4.07 -0.78 -16.52
N SER A 48 -3.17 0.17 -16.79
CA SER A 48 -2.75 1.13 -15.78
C SER A 48 -3.70 2.33 -15.79
N GLN A 49 -4.45 2.51 -14.70
CA GLN A 49 -5.27 3.71 -14.53
C GLN A 49 -4.50 4.71 -13.68
N SER A 50 -3.94 5.74 -14.32
CA SER A 50 -3.48 6.93 -13.59
C SER A 50 -4.67 7.85 -13.38
N ARG A 51 -5.29 7.78 -12.20
CA ARG A 51 -6.20 8.84 -11.74
C ARG A 51 -5.32 9.93 -11.12
N HIS A 52 -4.96 10.94 -11.90
CA HIS A 52 -4.22 12.16 -11.50
C HIS A 52 -2.68 12.08 -11.48
N PRO A 53 -1.99 13.15 -11.93
CA PRO A 53 -0.55 13.31 -11.76
C PRO A 53 -0.22 13.48 -10.26
N GLY A 54 0.33 12.43 -9.65
CA GLY A 54 0.69 12.40 -8.23
C GLY A 54 -0.03 11.34 -7.39
N ALA A 55 -1.08 10.70 -7.94
CA ALA A 55 -1.67 9.53 -7.28
C ALA A 55 -0.87 8.26 -7.62
N GLU A 56 -0.82 7.34 -6.67
CA GLU A 56 -0.25 6.01 -6.86
C GLU A 56 -0.86 5.34 -8.10
N LYS A 57 0.01 4.86 -9.00
CA LYS A 57 -0.40 4.22 -10.25
C LYS A 57 -1.10 2.91 -9.89
N MET A 58 -2.43 2.89 -9.95
CA MET A 58 -3.21 1.67 -9.78
C MET A 58 -3.12 0.83 -11.05
N MET A 59 -2.80 -0.44 -10.87
CA MET A 59 -2.68 -1.45 -11.89
C MET A 59 -3.72 -2.52 -11.65
N THR A 60 -4.52 -2.82 -12.68
CA THR A 60 -5.44 -3.95 -12.63
C THR A 60 -4.74 -5.18 -13.17
N LEU A 61 -4.46 -6.14 -12.29
CA LEU A 61 -3.94 -7.46 -12.62
C LEU A 61 -5.10 -8.36 -13.04
N ARG A 62 -5.00 -8.94 -14.23
CA ARG A 62 -5.96 -9.92 -14.74
C ARG A 62 -5.29 -11.29 -14.75
N LEU A 63 -5.91 -12.23 -14.06
CA LEU A 63 -5.38 -13.55 -13.79
C LEU A 63 -6.35 -14.61 -14.31
N LYS A 64 -5.80 -15.70 -14.84
CA LYS A 64 -6.54 -16.91 -15.25
C LYS A 64 -5.97 -18.14 -14.53
N ARG A 65 -6.79 -19.15 -14.27
CA ARG A 65 -6.37 -20.41 -13.61
C ARG A 65 -7.20 -21.58 -14.09
N ASP A 66 -6.64 -22.80 -14.14
CA ASP A 66 -7.43 -24.00 -14.45
C ASP A 66 -8.52 -24.25 -13.39
N ARG A 67 -9.74 -24.54 -13.83
CA ARG A 67 -10.88 -24.89 -12.98
C ARG A 67 -10.72 -26.26 -12.30
N LYS A 68 -9.93 -27.17 -12.86
CA LYS A 68 -9.73 -28.55 -12.35
C LYS A 68 -8.56 -28.64 -11.36
N ILE A 69 -8.71 -28.03 -10.18
CA ILE A 69 -7.73 -28.14 -9.09
C ILE A 69 -8.23 -29.16 -8.06
N VAL A 70 -7.37 -30.13 -7.73
CA VAL A 70 -7.70 -31.22 -6.79
C VAL A 70 -8.01 -30.65 -5.39
N ASN A 71 -7.12 -29.82 -4.85
CA ASN A 71 -7.22 -29.29 -3.48
C ASN A 71 -7.82 -27.87 -3.41
N LYS A 72 -8.85 -27.59 -4.21
CA LYS A 72 -9.38 -26.23 -4.41
C LYS A 72 -9.83 -25.52 -3.12
N THR A 73 -10.43 -26.24 -2.17
CA THR A 73 -10.94 -25.68 -0.91
C THR A 73 -9.80 -25.17 -0.01
N GLU A 74 -8.76 -25.99 0.19
CA GLU A 74 -7.58 -25.60 0.97
C GLU A 74 -6.79 -24.48 0.29
N LEU A 75 -6.60 -24.56 -1.04
CA LEU A 75 -5.97 -23.47 -1.80
C LEU A 75 -6.72 -22.15 -1.65
N THR A 76 -8.05 -22.18 -1.67
CA THR A 76 -8.86 -20.97 -1.47
C THR A 76 -8.73 -20.43 -0.04
N ARG A 77 -8.64 -21.31 0.96
CA ARG A 77 -8.41 -20.91 2.36
C ARG A 77 -7.04 -20.24 2.52
N LEU A 78 -6.02 -20.83 1.91
CA LEU A 78 -4.64 -20.36 1.97
C LEU A 78 -4.45 -19.05 1.20
N GLN A 79 -5.08 -18.92 0.03
CA GLN A 79 -5.16 -17.67 -0.74
C GLN A 79 -5.84 -16.55 0.08
N ARG A 80 -6.94 -16.85 0.80
CA ARG A 80 -7.59 -15.86 1.67
C ARG A 80 -6.67 -15.41 2.80
N ASN A 81 -5.85 -16.32 3.34
CA ASN A 81 -4.87 -16.00 4.37
C ASN A 81 -3.79 -15.07 3.82
N PHE A 82 -3.21 -15.42 2.65
CA PHE A 82 -2.28 -14.55 1.92
C PHE A 82 -2.86 -13.15 1.70
N GLU A 83 -4.07 -13.05 1.16
CA GLU A 83 -4.73 -11.76 0.93
C GLU A 83 -4.99 -10.97 2.22
N ALA A 84 -5.20 -11.66 3.35
CA ALA A 84 -5.33 -11.01 4.65
C ALA A 84 -3.99 -10.44 5.12
N CYS A 85 -2.90 -11.21 5.02
CA CYS A 85 -1.54 -10.75 5.34
C CYS A 85 -1.14 -9.55 4.47
N VAL A 86 -1.42 -9.57 3.17
CA VAL A 86 -1.13 -8.43 2.28
C VAL A 86 -1.91 -7.18 2.67
N ARG A 87 -3.22 -7.30 2.96
CA ARG A 87 -4.02 -6.16 3.43
C ARG A 87 -3.49 -5.59 4.75
N GLU A 88 -3.03 -6.46 5.65
CA GLU A 88 -2.43 -6.04 6.91
C GLU A 88 -1.13 -5.25 6.68
N ILE A 89 -0.22 -5.73 5.82
CA ILE A 89 1.00 -5.00 5.44
C ILE A 89 0.65 -3.62 4.88
N GLN A 90 -0.30 -3.54 3.94
CA GLN A 90 -0.71 -2.27 3.35
C GLN A 90 -1.30 -1.31 4.41
N SER A 91 -2.07 -1.82 5.37
CA SER A 91 -2.60 -1.01 6.47
C SER A 91 -1.49 -0.47 7.39
N LEU A 92 -0.46 -1.29 7.65
CA LEU A 92 0.69 -0.91 8.46
C LEU A 92 1.52 0.15 7.74
N GLU A 93 1.76 0.01 6.43
CA GLU A 93 2.44 1.01 5.61
C GLU A 93 1.68 2.34 5.59
N ASN A 94 0.37 2.32 5.36
CA ASN A 94 -0.47 3.52 5.39
C ASN A 94 -0.50 4.19 6.77
N SER A 95 -0.39 3.41 7.86
CA SER A 95 -0.33 3.95 9.21
C SER A 95 0.97 4.72 9.50
N LYS A 96 2.09 4.37 8.83
CA LYS A 96 3.37 5.09 8.94
C LYS A 96 3.22 6.52 8.47
N THR A 97 2.69 6.67 7.27
CA THR A 97 2.56 7.96 6.57
C THR A 97 1.46 8.79 7.21
N SER A 98 0.31 8.20 7.54
CA SER A 98 -0.83 8.92 8.11
C SER A 98 -0.50 9.62 9.44
N LYS A 99 0.17 8.94 10.38
CA LYS A 99 0.57 9.55 11.66
C LYS A 99 1.53 10.72 11.45
N ALA A 100 2.49 10.55 10.55
CA ALA A 100 3.47 11.60 10.25
C ALA A 100 2.81 12.83 9.59
N THR A 101 1.86 12.61 8.68
CA THR A 101 1.07 13.67 8.04
C THR A 101 0.18 14.41 9.04
N ILE A 102 -0.50 13.71 9.95
CA ILE A 102 -1.34 14.34 10.99
C ILE A 102 -0.51 15.28 11.88
N TRP A 103 0.66 14.82 12.33
CA TRP A 103 1.56 15.65 13.14
C TRP A 103 2.11 16.86 12.37
N ALA A 104 2.46 16.67 11.10
CA ALA A 104 2.93 17.77 10.24
C ALA A 104 1.83 18.83 10.02
N LEU A 105 0.60 18.39 9.73
CA LEU A 105 -0.55 19.28 9.57
C LEU A 105 -0.89 20.02 10.86
N ALA A 106 -0.94 19.31 11.99
CA ALA A 106 -1.22 19.92 13.29
C ALA A 106 -0.19 21.01 13.64
N ALA A 107 1.09 20.72 13.45
CA ALA A 107 2.14 21.70 13.68
C ALA A 107 2.04 22.91 12.73
N GLY A 108 1.68 22.69 11.45
CA GLY A 108 1.43 23.76 10.49
C GLY A 108 0.24 24.65 10.87
N VAL A 109 -0.87 24.07 11.33
CA VAL A 109 -2.06 24.80 11.81
C VAL A 109 -1.73 25.64 13.04
N ILE A 110 -0.99 25.06 13.99
CA ILE A 110 -0.53 25.77 15.19
C ILE A 110 0.36 26.95 14.80
N GLY A 111 1.35 26.73 13.93
CA GLY A 111 2.23 27.81 13.43
C GLY A 111 1.45 28.94 12.76
N THR A 112 0.44 28.59 11.96
CA THR A 112 -0.44 29.57 11.28
C THR A 112 -1.25 30.38 12.29
N ALA A 113 -1.78 29.76 13.35
CA ALA A 113 -2.50 30.45 14.41
C ALA A 113 -1.61 31.45 15.14
N PHE A 114 -0.35 31.09 15.45
CA PHE A 114 0.61 31.99 16.07
C PHE A 114 0.95 33.21 15.19
N ILE A 115 1.11 33.01 13.88
CA ILE A 115 1.33 34.11 12.93
C ILE A 115 0.10 35.03 12.85
N ALA A 116 -1.10 34.46 12.84
CA ALA A 116 -2.34 35.24 12.86
C ALA A 116 -2.46 36.07 14.15
N CYS A 117 -2.20 35.47 15.33
CA CYS A 117 -2.20 36.18 16.61
C CYS A 117 -1.15 37.30 16.66
N SER A 118 0.03 37.08 16.09
CA SER A 118 1.08 38.11 15.97
C SER A 118 0.60 39.30 15.13
N THR A 119 -0.07 39.01 14.00
CA THR A 119 -0.64 40.03 13.11
C THR A 119 -1.75 40.83 13.80
N PHE A 120 -2.65 40.16 14.51
CA PHE A 120 -3.72 40.84 15.25
C PHE A 120 -3.19 41.69 16.42
N ALA A 121 -2.09 41.27 17.07
CA ALA A 121 -1.48 42.01 18.17
C ALA A 121 -0.87 43.35 17.74
N VAL A 122 -0.37 43.46 16.50
CA VAL A 122 0.16 44.72 15.95
C VAL A 122 -0.93 45.63 15.39
N THR A 123 -2.04 45.08 14.88
CA THR A 123 -3.17 45.87 14.36
C THR A 123 -4.17 46.32 15.44
N ALA A 124 -4.06 45.82 16.67
CA ALA A 124 -4.90 46.24 17.79
C ALA A 124 -4.66 47.70 18.18
N VAL A 125 -5.67 48.40 18.69
CA VAL A 125 -5.53 49.77 19.23
C VAL A 125 -5.79 49.74 20.73
N PRO A 126 -4.82 50.09 21.60
CA PRO A 126 -3.43 50.46 21.28
C PRO A 126 -2.57 49.26 20.84
N PRO A 127 -1.57 49.48 19.96
CA PRO A 127 -0.75 48.39 19.39
C PRO A 127 0.09 47.71 20.46
N LYS A 128 0.02 46.38 20.51
CA LYS A 128 0.73 45.55 21.49
C LYS A 128 1.93 44.86 20.84
N ILE A 129 2.94 45.66 20.49
CA ILE A 129 4.16 45.22 19.80
C ILE A 129 4.88 44.10 20.57
N LEU A 130 4.89 44.16 21.91
CA LEU A 130 5.51 43.12 22.74
C LEU A 130 4.84 41.74 22.55
N LEU A 131 3.51 41.69 22.46
CA LEU A 131 2.77 40.44 22.21
C LEU A 131 3.04 39.91 20.80
N CYS A 132 3.16 40.81 19.81
CA CYS A 132 3.52 40.42 18.44
C CYS A 132 4.85 39.68 18.38
N ILE A 133 5.89 40.16 19.09
CA ILE A 133 7.21 39.52 19.14
C ILE A 133 7.15 38.17 19.87
N ILE A 134 6.43 38.09 21.00
CA ILE A 134 6.24 36.85 21.77
C ILE A 134 5.55 35.77 20.94
N PHE A 135 4.60 36.12 20.06
CA PHE A 135 3.92 35.16 19.20
C PHE A 135 4.66 34.87 17.87
N ALA A 136 5.45 35.81 17.36
CA ALA A 136 6.19 35.63 16.11
C ALA A 136 7.28 34.55 16.23
N ILE A 137 8.06 34.56 17.32
CA ILE A 137 9.14 33.59 17.57
C ILE A 137 8.63 32.13 17.54
N PRO A 138 7.58 31.74 18.31
CA PRO A 138 7.01 30.40 18.24
C PRO A 138 6.28 30.12 16.92
N GLY A 139 5.75 31.13 16.23
CA GLY A 139 5.18 30.98 14.89
C GLY A 139 6.21 30.51 13.85
N PHE A 140 7.38 31.16 13.81
CA PHE A 140 8.48 30.77 12.92
C PHE A 140 9.10 29.42 13.32
N LEU A 141 9.31 29.18 14.63
CA LEU A 141 9.78 27.88 15.12
C LEU A 141 8.79 26.76 14.79
N GLY A 142 7.50 27.02 14.92
CA GLY A 142 6.41 26.08 14.61
C GLY A 142 6.33 25.67 13.13
N TRP A 143 6.95 26.44 12.23
CA TRP A 143 7.08 26.09 10.81
C TRP A 143 8.35 25.30 10.47
N ILE A 144 9.40 25.39 11.30
CA ILE A 144 10.67 24.65 11.13
C ILE A 144 10.63 23.29 11.85
N LEU A 145 9.96 23.22 13.01
CA LEU A 145 9.79 22.00 13.80
C LEU A 145 9.13 20.81 13.07
N PRO A 146 8.12 21.00 12.19
CA PRO A 146 7.42 19.90 11.52
C PRO A 146 8.35 19.05 10.67
N TYR A 147 9.34 19.66 10.00
CA TYR A 147 10.29 18.92 9.16
C TYR A 147 11.18 17.98 9.99
N PHE A 148 11.70 18.47 11.12
CA PHE A 148 12.53 17.66 12.02
C PHE A 148 11.72 16.57 12.73
N LEU A 149 10.52 16.92 13.20
CA LEU A 149 9.60 15.97 13.84
C LEU A 149 9.16 14.88 12.87
N TYR A 150 8.80 15.25 11.64
CA TYR A 150 8.44 14.30 10.59
C TYR A 150 9.58 13.31 10.33
N LYS A 151 10.81 13.80 10.10
CA LYS A 151 11.96 12.93 9.83
C LYS A 151 12.27 11.98 10.99
N LYS A 152 12.18 12.46 12.23
CA LYS A 152 12.43 11.64 13.43
C LYS A 152 11.33 10.62 13.69
N ILE A 153 10.06 11.00 13.53
CA ILE A 153 8.90 10.11 13.70
C ILE A 153 8.88 9.05 12.63
N VAL A 154 9.09 9.42 11.36
CA VAL A 154 9.16 8.46 10.25
C VAL A 154 10.29 7.48 10.48
N ARG A 155 11.49 7.93 10.86
CA ARG A 155 12.60 7.02 11.14
C ARG A 155 12.30 6.03 12.27
N ASN A 156 11.82 6.51 13.42
CA ASN A 156 11.45 5.63 14.54
C ASN A 156 10.33 4.65 14.18
N GLN A 157 9.36 5.08 13.38
CA GLN A 157 8.27 4.20 12.94
C GLN A 157 8.76 3.19 11.90
N THR A 158 9.64 3.59 10.97
CA THR A 158 10.28 2.67 10.03
C THR A 158 11.08 1.61 10.78
N GLU A 159 11.95 1.99 11.71
CA GLU A 159 12.76 1.05 12.51
C GLU A 159 11.89 0.03 13.28
N LYS A 160 10.73 0.44 13.81
CA LYS A 160 9.82 -0.49 14.53
C LYS A 160 8.99 -1.37 13.61
N LEU A 161 8.56 -0.84 12.47
CA LEU A 161 7.61 -1.52 11.59
C LEU A 161 8.30 -2.35 10.52
N THR A 162 9.55 -2.06 10.15
CA THR A 162 10.32 -2.93 9.26
C THR A 162 10.40 -4.37 9.75
N PRO A 163 10.79 -4.67 11.01
CA PRO A 163 10.84 -6.06 11.48
C PRO A 163 9.45 -6.72 11.53
N MET A 164 8.39 -5.96 11.83
CA MET A 164 7.02 -6.48 11.78
C MET A 164 6.56 -6.81 10.36
N ILE A 165 6.94 -5.98 9.38
CA ILE A 165 6.65 -6.21 7.97
C ILE A 165 7.45 -7.40 7.44
N GLU A 166 8.72 -7.51 7.82
CA GLU A 166 9.59 -8.64 7.45
C GLU A 166 9.03 -9.97 7.96
N ALA A 167 8.63 -10.04 9.24
CA ALA A 167 7.95 -11.23 9.78
C ALA A 167 6.66 -11.59 9.02
N LYS A 168 5.93 -10.59 8.50
CA LYS A 168 4.74 -10.83 7.66
C LYS A 168 5.08 -11.31 6.26
N TYR A 169 6.21 -10.88 5.70
CA TYR A 169 6.72 -11.44 4.45
C TYR A 169 7.14 -12.91 4.61
N ASP A 170 7.74 -13.28 5.75
CA ASP A 170 8.06 -14.67 6.05
C ASP A 170 6.79 -15.54 6.17
N GLU A 171 5.76 -15.04 6.84
CA GLU A 171 4.45 -15.70 6.92
C GLU A 171 3.83 -15.91 5.52
N ILE A 172 3.93 -14.89 4.66
CA ILE A 172 3.49 -14.99 3.26
C ILE A 172 4.30 -16.05 2.51
N TYR A 173 5.62 -16.11 2.71
CA TYR A 173 6.48 -17.09 2.06
C TYR A 173 6.07 -18.52 2.42
N GLU A 174 5.84 -18.81 3.71
CA GLU A 174 5.35 -20.13 4.13
C GLU A 174 3.99 -20.47 3.53
N ILE A 175 3.11 -19.48 3.42
CA ILE A 175 1.78 -19.63 2.83
C ILE A 175 1.90 -19.96 1.33
N CYS A 176 2.75 -19.25 0.60
CA CYS A 176 3.03 -19.51 -0.81
C CYS A 176 3.67 -20.90 -1.01
N GLU A 177 4.61 -21.29 -0.16
CA GLU A 177 5.25 -22.62 -0.22
C GLU A 177 4.21 -23.75 -0.01
N LYS A 178 3.33 -23.62 0.98
CA LYS A 178 2.23 -24.56 1.23
C LYS A 178 1.25 -24.60 0.05
N GLY A 179 0.99 -23.46 -0.59
CA GLY A 179 0.14 -23.37 -1.79
C GLY A 179 0.74 -24.11 -2.97
N ASN A 180 2.03 -23.89 -3.23
CA ASN A 180 2.77 -24.53 -4.31
C ASN A 180 2.81 -26.06 -4.15
N LYS A 181 3.07 -26.56 -2.94
CA LYS A 181 3.04 -28.00 -2.60
C LYS A 181 1.66 -28.65 -2.75
N LEU A 182 0.58 -27.87 -2.75
CA LEU A 182 -0.79 -28.40 -2.94
C LEU A 182 -1.21 -28.40 -4.41
N LEU A 183 -0.48 -27.70 -5.27
CA LEU A 183 -0.71 -27.62 -6.71
C LEU A 183 0.10 -28.66 -7.49
N TYR A 184 1.36 -28.88 -7.10
CA TYR A 184 2.30 -29.81 -7.71
C TYR A 184 2.63 -30.96 -6.77
#